data_AF-A0A3N4VBG1-F1
#
_entry.id   AF-A0A3N4VBG1-F1
#
_cell.length_a   1.000
_cell.length_b   1.000
_cell.length_c   1.000
_cell.angle_alpha   90.00
_cell.angle_beta   90.00
_cell.angle_gamma   90.00
#
_symmetry.space_group_name_H-M   'P 1'
#
loop_
_entity.id
_entity.type
_entity.pdbx_description
1 polymer ?
#
loop_
_entity_poly.entity_id
_entity_poly.type
_entity_poly.pdbx_seq_one_letter_code
_entity_poly.pdbx_strand_id
1 'polypeptide(L)'
;MSEISQFETRITAALERIGRAVAMAEEQAATANGGIASEEMAAEMGRLQETLEAERETNAQLEQRVRAVHEKQENHVAALEAEVETLRTQMIAHDAELQKLRSVNGQLRENNTALREANINAMGDPSLVNTALMTELAALKAGRESDLAELGAILTELKPYVADRPASVSATPAPDMTQAPQEEV
;
A
#
# COMPACT_ATOMS: atom_id res chain seq x y z
N MET A 1 -22.28 66.82 80.95
CA MET A 1 -21.94 67.81 79.92
C MET A 1 -20.60 67.51 79.24
N SER A 2 -19.50 67.26 79.98
CA SER A 2 -18.16 66.96 79.38
C SER A 2 -18.05 65.65 78.59
N GLU A 3 -18.76 64.59 79.03
CA GLU A 3 -18.73 63.28 78.34
C GLU A 3 -19.33 63.37 76.94
N ILE A 4 -20.40 64.14 76.77
CA ILE A 4 -21.10 64.31 75.49
C ILE A 4 -20.20 65.02 74.46
N SER A 5 -19.50 66.09 74.86
CA SER A 5 -18.53 66.76 73.98
C SER A 5 -17.32 65.89 73.61
N GLN A 6 -16.89 64.98 74.49
CA GLN A 6 -15.84 64.00 74.17
C GLN A 6 -16.33 62.96 73.16
N PHE A 7 -17.58 62.49 73.30
CA PHE A 7 -18.20 61.59 72.33
C PHE A 7 -18.37 62.26 70.98
N GLU A 8 -18.83 63.50 70.92
CA GLU A 8 -18.94 64.28 69.67
C GLU A 8 -17.57 64.41 68.98
N THR A 9 -16.53 64.81 69.71
CA THR A 9 -15.17 64.94 69.14
C THR A 9 -14.64 63.61 68.61
N ARG A 10 -14.90 62.49 69.32
CA ARG A 10 -14.52 61.14 68.88
C ARG A 10 -15.31 60.67 67.67
N ILE A 11 -16.60 60.97 67.61
CA ILE A 11 -17.46 60.61 66.48
C ILE A 11 -17.02 61.38 65.23
N THR A 12 -16.76 62.68 65.33
CA THR A 12 -16.29 63.47 64.19
C THR A 12 -14.94 62.96 63.67
N ALA A 13 -13.99 62.65 64.57
CA ALA A 13 -12.71 62.06 64.18
C ALA A 13 -12.86 60.66 63.55
N ALA A 14 -13.81 59.85 64.03
CA ALA A 14 -14.12 58.54 63.45
C ALA A 14 -14.76 58.67 62.06
N LEU A 15 -15.68 59.62 61.87
CA LEU A 15 -16.32 59.89 60.58
C LEU A 15 -15.32 60.42 59.56
N GLU A 16 -14.39 61.31 59.93
CA GLU A 16 -13.30 61.75 59.04
C GLU A 16 -12.33 60.62 58.67
N ARG A 17 -12.09 59.69 59.59
CA ARG A 17 -11.26 58.51 59.33
C ARG A 17 -11.97 57.53 58.38
N ILE A 18 -13.28 57.33 58.56
CA ILE A 18 -14.10 56.53 57.65
C ILE A 18 -14.16 57.19 56.28
N GLY A 19 -14.40 58.51 56.20
CA GLY A 19 -14.39 59.24 54.94
C GLY A 19 -13.07 59.12 54.18
N ARG A 20 -11.93 59.21 54.88
CA ARG A 20 -10.61 58.96 54.28
C ARG A 20 -10.41 57.50 53.85
N ALA A 21 -10.88 56.54 54.64
CA ALA A 21 -10.78 55.12 54.31
C ALA A 21 -11.66 54.75 53.10
N VAL A 22 -12.85 55.34 52.97
CA VAL A 22 -13.74 55.18 51.82
C VAL A 22 -13.12 55.80 50.57
N ALA A 23 -12.59 57.03 50.67
CA ALA A 23 -11.92 57.66 49.54
C ALA A 23 -10.71 56.84 49.04
N MET A 24 -9.90 56.30 49.97
CA MET A 24 -8.79 55.40 49.65
C MET A 24 -9.29 54.09 49.02
N ALA A 25 -10.38 53.50 49.52
CA ALA A 25 -10.97 52.30 48.94
C ALA A 25 -11.54 52.55 47.54
N GLU A 26 -12.11 53.73 47.29
CA GLU A 26 -12.61 54.15 45.97
C GLU A 26 -11.47 54.38 44.98
N GLU A 27 -10.38 55.01 45.40
CA GLU A 27 -9.17 55.20 44.58
C GLU A 27 -8.47 53.86 44.28
N GLN A 28 -8.48 52.95 45.26
CA GLN A 28 -7.93 51.60 45.12
C GLN A 28 -8.83 50.70 44.26
N ALA A 29 -10.15 50.91 44.29
CA ALA A 29 -11.09 50.26 43.37
C ALA A 29 -10.99 50.83 41.95
N ALA A 30 -10.76 52.14 41.79
CA ALA A 30 -10.54 52.78 40.49
C ALA A 30 -9.24 52.34 39.83
N THR A 31 -8.19 52.09 40.61
CA THR A 31 -6.92 51.53 40.12
C THR A 31 -7.00 50.02 39.87
N ALA A 32 -7.76 49.27 40.68
CA ALA A 32 -8.04 47.85 40.43
C ALA A 32 -8.93 47.59 39.20
N ASN A 33 -9.86 48.51 38.90
CA ASN A 33 -10.67 48.51 37.67
C ASN A 33 -10.03 49.32 36.52
N GLY A 34 -8.81 49.84 36.70
CA GLY A 34 -8.11 50.69 35.75
C GLY A 34 -7.49 49.92 34.58
N GLY A 35 -8.32 49.46 33.65
CA GLY A 35 -8.20 49.79 32.22
C GLY A 35 -6.93 49.48 31.40
N ILE A 36 -5.93 48.74 31.89
CA ILE A 36 -4.78 48.33 31.05
C ILE A 36 -4.84 46.83 30.72
N ALA A 37 -5.46 46.01 31.58
CA ALA A 37 -5.61 44.57 31.35
C ALA A 37 -6.82 44.16 30.49
N SER A 38 -7.72 45.09 30.11
CA SER A 38 -8.97 44.72 29.40
C SER A 38 -8.82 44.64 27.89
N GLU A 39 -8.12 45.58 27.25
CA GLU A 39 -7.98 45.61 25.79
C GLU A 39 -6.93 44.62 25.28
N GLU A 40 -5.78 44.48 25.95
CA GLU A 40 -4.78 43.46 25.60
C GLU A 40 -5.33 42.04 25.78
N MET A 41 -6.06 41.77 26.87
CA MET A 41 -6.66 40.46 27.12
C MET A 41 -7.83 40.16 26.17
N ALA A 42 -8.58 41.17 25.75
CA ALA A 42 -9.60 41.03 24.69
C ALA A 42 -8.96 40.75 23.32
N ALA A 43 -7.85 41.42 22.99
CA ALA A 43 -7.09 41.18 21.76
C ALA A 43 -6.46 39.77 21.75
N GLU A 44 -5.93 39.31 22.89
CA GLU A 44 -5.38 37.96 23.04
C GLU A 44 -6.46 36.88 22.96
N MET A 45 -7.63 37.09 23.59
CA MET A 45 -8.79 36.20 23.41
C MET A 45 -9.25 36.11 21.95
N GLY A 46 -9.28 37.23 21.23
CA GLY A 46 -9.63 37.24 19.81
C GLY A 46 -8.64 36.44 18.97
N ARG A 47 -7.34 36.61 19.20
CA ARG A 47 -6.29 35.81 18.53
C ARG A 47 -6.40 34.32 18.85
N LEU A 48 -6.61 33.97 20.13
CA LEU A 48 -6.75 32.58 20.55
C LEU A 48 -8.00 31.94 19.93
N GLN A 49 -9.12 32.67 19.86
CA GLN A 49 -10.34 32.20 19.18
C GLN A 49 -10.09 31.96 17.69
N GLU A 50 -9.44 32.90 17.00
CA GLU A 50 -9.10 32.75 15.58
C GLU A 50 -8.18 31.54 15.34
N THR A 51 -7.15 31.34 16.17
CA THR A 51 -6.28 30.16 16.07
C THR A 51 -7.04 28.86 16.33
N LEU A 52 -7.96 28.85 17.29
CA LEU A 52 -8.74 27.68 17.64
C LEU A 52 -9.79 27.34 16.57
N GLU A 53 -10.35 28.34 15.91
CA GLU A 53 -11.21 28.16 14.73
C GLU A 53 -10.40 27.58 13.56
N ALA A 54 -9.22 28.13 13.28
CA ALA A 54 -8.32 27.60 12.24
C ALA A 54 -7.87 26.15 12.54
N GLU A 55 -7.54 25.83 13.80
CA GLU A 55 -7.22 24.47 14.22
C GLU A 55 -8.42 23.53 14.08
N ARG A 56 -9.63 23.98 14.41
CA ARG A 56 -10.85 23.18 14.22
C ARG A 56 -11.14 22.90 12.74
N GLU A 57 -10.95 23.89 11.87
CA GLU A 57 -11.11 23.70 10.43
C GLU A 57 -10.10 22.71 9.85
N THR A 58 -8.82 22.84 10.23
CA THR A 58 -7.78 21.89 9.79
C THR A 58 -8.04 20.49 10.33
N ASN A 59 -8.48 20.34 11.58
CA ASN A 59 -8.82 19.05 12.17
C ASN A 59 -10.01 18.42 11.45
N ALA A 60 -11.07 19.19 11.15
CA ALA A 60 -12.21 18.70 10.37
C ALA A 60 -11.80 18.22 8.97
N GLN A 61 -10.88 18.93 8.29
CA GLN A 61 -10.33 18.50 7.00
C GLN A 61 -9.50 17.21 7.12
N LEU A 62 -8.69 17.08 8.17
CA LEU A 62 -7.91 15.87 8.43
C LEU A 62 -8.80 14.68 8.74
N GLU A 63 -9.84 14.84 9.56
CA GLU A 63 -10.82 13.79 9.82
C GLU A 63 -11.52 13.34 8.54
N GLN A 64 -11.93 14.27 7.68
CA GLN A 64 -12.54 13.94 6.39
C GLN A 64 -11.56 13.17 5.50
N ARG A 65 -10.28 13.58 5.45
CA ARG A 65 -9.25 12.85 4.71
C ARG A 65 -9.01 11.46 5.26
N VAL A 66 -8.93 11.31 6.59
CA VAL A 66 -8.75 10.00 7.23
C VAL A 66 -9.94 9.10 6.94
N ARG A 67 -11.18 9.60 7.05
CA ARG A 67 -12.38 8.83 6.70
C ARG A 67 -12.36 8.39 5.23
N ALA A 68 -12.02 9.29 4.31
CA ALA A 68 -11.94 8.97 2.88
C ALA A 68 -10.82 7.96 2.56
N VAL A 69 -9.69 8.02 3.27
CA VAL A 69 -8.60 7.04 3.13
C VAL A 69 -9.03 5.68 3.70
N HIS A 70 -9.67 5.67 4.86
CA HIS A 70 -10.17 4.46 5.49
C HIS A 70 -11.19 3.75 4.60
N GLU A 71 -12.18 4.48 4.08
CA GLU A 71 -13.18 3.93 3.18
C GLU A 71 -12.56 3.35 1.90
N LYS A 72 -11.56 4.02 1.32
CA LYS A 72 -10.80 3.50 0.18
C LYS A 72 -10.02 2.23 0.53
N GLN A 73 -9.41 2.18 1.70
CA GLN A 73 -8.66 1.02 2.17
C GLN A 73 -9.58 -0.16 2.44
N GLU A 74 -10.70 0.05 3.13
CA GLU A 74 -11.71 -1.00 3.37
C GLU A 74 -12.26 -1.56 2.05
N ASN A 75 -12.59 -0.68 1.10
CA ASN A 75 -13.04 -1.11 -0.23
C ASN A 75 -11.95 -1.89 -0.98
N HIS A 76 -10.69 -1.46 -0.89
CA HIS A 76 -9.58 -2.16 -1.54
C HIS A 76 -9.30 -3.52 -0.91
N VAL A 77 -9.33 -3.60 0.43
CA VAL A 77 -9.16 -4.85 1.18
C VAL A 77 -10.30 -5.81 0.84
N ALA A 78 -11.55 -5.35 0.86
CA ALA A 78 -12.70 -6.18 0.49
C ALA A 78 -12.62 -6.68 -0.96
N ALA A 79 -12.16 -5.85 -1.89
CA ALA A 79 -11.95 -6.25 -3.29
C ALA A 79 -10.85 -7.31 -3.41
N LEU A 80 -9.72 -7.13 -2.73
CA LEU A 80 -8.62 -8.09 -2.72
C LEU A 80 -9.02 -9.41 -2.06
N GLU A 81 -9.77 -9.37 -0.96
CA GLU A 81 -10.30 -10.57 -0.30
C GLU A 81 -11.23 -11.36 -1.23
N ALA A 82 -12.10 -10.67 -1.96
CA ALA A 82 -12.97 -11.30 -2.96
C ALA A 82 -12.18 -11.90 -4.15
N GLU A 83 -11.14 -11.21 -4.61
CA GLU A 83 -10.24 -11.71 -5.67
C GLU A 83 -9.47 -12.95 -5.20
N VAL A 84 -8.92 -12.93 -3.97
CA VAL A 84 -8.23 -14.08 -3.39
C VAL A 84 -9.15 -15.28 -3.25
N GLU A 85 -10.38 -15.08 -2.81
CA GLU A 85 -11.35 -16.18 -2.71
C GLU A 85 -11.68 -16.75 -4.11
N THR A 86 -11.87 -15.87 -5.09
CA THR A 86 -12.09 -16.27 -6.49
C THR A 86 -10.91 -17.09 -7.01
N LEU A 87 -9.67 -16.63 -6.82
CA LEU A 87 -8.46 -17.34 -7.23
C LEU A 87 -8.31 -18.69 -6.53
N ARG A 88 -8.64 -18.78 -5.23
CA ARG A 88 -8.64 -20.06 -4.49
C ARG A 88 -9.62 -21.06 -5.09
N THR A 89 -10.85 -20.63 -5.40
CA THR A 89 -11.84 -21.52 -6.02
C THR A 89 -11.40 -22.01 -7.40
N GLN A 90 -10.82 -21.12 -8.21
CA GLN A 90 -10.26 -21.48 -9.52
C GLN A 90 -9.10 -22.47 -9.39
N MET A 91 -8.20 -22.27 -8.42
CA MET A 91 -7.08 -23.18 -8.16
C MET A 91 -7.57 -24.59 -7.81
N ILE A 92 -8.55 -24.71 -6.91
CA ILE A 92 -9.16 -26.00 -6.55
C ILE A 92 -9.80 -26.67 -7.77
N ALA A 93 -10.50 -25.91 -8.60
CA ALA A 93 -11.13 -26.43 -9.81
C ALA A 93 -10.08 -26.94 -10.83
N HIS A 94 -9.01 -26.19 -11.04
CA HIS A 94 -7.92 -26.60 -11.92
C HIS A 94 -7.16 -27.82 -11.39
N ASP A 95 -6.93 -27.92 -10.07
CA ASP A 95 -6.31 -29.10 -9.47
C ASP A 95 -7.17 -30.36 -9.71
N ALA A 96 -8.49 -30.25 -9.56
CA ALA A 96 -9.41 -31.34 -9.85
C ALA A 96 -9.37 -31.74 -11.34
N GLU A 97 -9.31 -30.76 -12.25
CA GLU A 97 -9.19 -31.00 -13.69
C GLU A 97 -7.86 -31.67 -14.06
N LEU A 98 -6.74 -31.22 -13.47
CA LEU A 98 -5.42 -31.83 -13.66
C LEU A 98 -5.39 -33.27 -13.15
N GLN A 99 -5.99 -33.56 -11.99
CA GLN A 99 -6.10 -34.92 -11.48
C GLN A 99 -6.92 -35.81 -12.41
N LYS A 100 -8.04 -35.29 -12.93
CA LYS A 100 -8.86 -35.99 -13.93
C LYS A 100 -8.07 -36.27 -15.22
N LEU A 101 -7.36 -35.28 -15.75
CA LEU A 101 -6.52 -35.45 -16.93
C LEU A 101 -5.41 -36.48 -16.73
N ARG A 102 -4.77 -36.49 -15.56
CA ARG A 102 -3.76 -37.51 -15.21
C ARG A 102 -4.35 -38.90 -15.16
N SER A 103 -5.52 -39.06 -14.56
CA SER A 103 -6.24 -40.34 -14.52
C SER A 103 -6.61 -40.82 -15.92
N VAL A 104 -7.19 -39.96 -16.74
CA VAL A 104 -7.57 -40.29 -18.13
C VAL A 104 -6.33 -40.64 -18.98
N ASN A 105 -5.23 -39.90 -18.84
CA ASN A 105 -3.98 -40.23 -19.54
C ASN A 105 -3.40 -41.56 -19.07
N GLY A 106 -3.49 -41.89 -17.79
CA GLY A 106 -3.11 -43.20 -17.25
C GLY A 106 -3.91 -44.31 -17.93
N GLN A 107 -5.24 -44.18 -17.93
CA GLN A 107 -6.14 -45.13 -18.60
C GLN A 107 -5.86 -45.25 -20.10
N LEU A 108 -5.58 -44.15 -20.80
CA LEU A 108 -5.23 -44.17 -22.22
C LEU A 108 -3.91 -44.91 -22.47
N ARG A 109 -2.90 -44.74 -21.62
CA ARG A 109 -1.62 -45.46 -21.72
C ARG A 109 -1.79 -46.96 -21.45
N GLU A 110 -2.58 -47.32 -20.45
CA GLU A 110 -2.93 -48.71 -20.16
C GLU A 110 -3.67 -49.34 -21.35
N ASN A 111 -4.70 -48.65 -21.88
CA ASN A 111 -5.44 -49.10 -23.05
C ASN A 111 -4.54 -49.23 -24.28
N ASN A 112 -3.62 -48.28 -24.52
CA ASN A 112 -2.72 -48.35 -25.66
C ASN A 112 -1.74 -49.52 -25.53
N THR A 113 -1.21 -49.77 -24.32
CA THR A 113 -0.36 -50.94 -24.04
C THR A 113 -1.14 -52.23 -24.30
N ALA A 114 -2.35 -52.37 -23.76
CA ALA A 114 -3.20 -53.54 -23.97
C ALA A 114 -3.54 -53.75 -25.46
N LEU A 115 -3.82 -52.68 -26.21
CA LEU A 115 -4.06 -52.75 -27.65
C LEU A 115 -2.80 -53.16 -28.43
N ARG A 116 -1.61 -52.69 -28.04
CA ARG A 116 -0.33 -53.11 -28.65
C ARG A 116 -0.06 -54.58 -28.37
N GLU A 117 -0.24 -55.04 -27.14
CA GLU A 117 -0.07 -56.45 -26.77
C GLU A 117 -1.05 -57.34 -27.53
N ALA A 118 -2.33 -56.95 -27.59
CA ALA A 118 -3.35 -57.65 -28.36
C ALA A 118 -3.01 -57.70 -29.86
N ASN A 119 -2.53 -56.58 -30.43
CA ASN A 119 -2.10 -56.54 -31.84
C ASN A 119 -0.87 -57.41 -32.09
N ILE A 120 0.15 -57.40 -31.23
CA ILE A 120 1.32 -58.28 -31.36
C ILE A 120 0.91 -59.75 -31.31
N ASN A 121 0.05 -60.10 -30.34
CA ASN A 121 -0.46 -61.48 -30.22
C ASN A 121 -1.34 -61.89 -31.41
N ALA A 122 -2.03 -60.93 -32.05
CA ALA A 122 -2.82 -61.16 -33.26
C ALA A 122 -1.99 -61.09 -34.56
N MET A 123 -0.79 -60.50 -34.52
CA MET A 123 0.12 -60.37 -35.66
C MET A 123 1.14 -61.50 -35.64
N GLY A 124 0.81 -62.60 -36.33
CA GLY A 124 1.71 -63.75 -36.50
C GLY A 124 2.82 -63.55 -37.54
N ASP A 125 2.92 -62.39 -38.19
CA ASP A 125 3.86 -62.15 -39.30
C ASP A 125 4.85 -61.00 -39.00
N PRO A 126 6.14 -61.32 -38.79
CA PRO A 126 7.21 -60.34 -38.59
C PRO A 126 7.39 -59.32 -39.74
N SER A 127 6.93 -59.63 -40.95
CA SER A 127 7.03 -58.73 -42.10
C SER A 127 6.08 -57.53 -42.00
N LEU A 128 4.92 -57.71 -41.35
CA LEU A 128 3.97 -56.64 -41.08
C LEU A 128 4.50 -55.68 -40.02
N VAL A 129 5.21 -56.20 -39.01
CA VAL A 129 5.89 -55.37 -38.00
C VAL A 129 6.96 -54.50 -38.65
N ASN A 130 7.79 -55.08 -39.51
CA ASN A 130 8.81 -54.32 -40.23
C ASN A 130 8.20 -53.24 -41.14
N THR A 131 7.07 -53.55 -41.80
CA THR A 131 6.35 -52.58 -42.65
C THR A 131 5.73 -51.45 -41.81
N ALA A 132 5.16 -51.76 -40.66
CA ALA A 132 4.62 -50.78 -39.73
C ALA A 132 5.71 -49.85 -39.19
N LEU A 133 6.86 -50.39 -38.77
CA LEU A 133 8.01 -49.61 -38.29
C LEU A 133 8.58 -48.69 -39.36
N MET A 134 8.69 -49.18 -40.60
CA MET A 134 9.14 -48.35 -41.73
C MET A 134 8.15 -47.21 -42.03
N THR A 135 6.85 -47.47 -41.89
CA THR A 135 5.79 -46.47 -42.07
C THR A 135 5.80 -45.43 -40.95
N GLU A 136 6.00 -45.84 -39.70
CA GLU A 136 6.10 -44.94 -38.54
C GLU A 136 7.34 -44.05 -38.63
N LEU A 137 8.47 -44.60 -39.06
CA LEU A 137 9.70 -43.84 -39.27
C LEU A 137 9.55 -42.81 -40.40
N ALA A 138 8.84 -43.15 -41.47
CA ALA A 138 8.50 -42.21 -42.54
C ALA A 138 7.58 -41.08 -42.03
N ALA A 139 6.56 -41.41 -41.23
CA ALA A 139 5.64 -40.43 -40.65
C ALA A 139 6.35 -39.47 -39.66
N LEU A 140 7.23 -39.98 -38.79
CA LEU A 140 8.01 -39.15 -37.86
C LEU A 140 8.95 -38.18 -38.58
N LYS A 141 9.56 -38.62 -39.68
CA LYS A 141 10.40 -37.74 -40.52
C LYS A 141 9.57 -36.64 -41.16
N ALA A 142 8.41 -36.97 -41.73
CA ALA A 142 7.51 -36.00 -42.33
C ALA A 142 6.99 -34.98 -41.31
N GLY A 143 6.62 -35.43 -40.10
CA GLY A 143 6.22 -34.54 -39.01
C GLY A 143 7.34 -33.57 -38.61
N ARG A 144 8.55 -34.09 -38.40
CA ARG A 144 9.71 -33.24 -38.07
C ARG A 144 10.05 -32.23 -39.16
N GLU A 145 9.90 -32.61 -40.43
CA GLU A 145 10.11 -31.69 -41.56
C GLU A 145 9.06 -30.56 -41.57
N SER A 146 7.79 -30.89 -41.27
CA SER A 146 6.72 -29.91 -41.08
C SER A 146 7.01 -28.97 -39.91
N ASP A 147 7.38 -29.51 -38.75
CA ASP A 147 7.70 -28.72 -37.56
C ASP A 147 8.85 -27.73 -37.83
N LEU A 148 9.89 -28.18 -38.54
CA LEU A 148 11.01 -27.32 -38.92
C LEU A 148 10.60 -26.22 -39.90
N ALA A 149 9.70 -26.52 -40.84
CA ALA A 149 9.15 -25.54 -41.76
C ALA A 149 8.33 -24.47 -41.02
N GLU A 150 7.49 -24.87 -40.06
CA GLU A 150 6.71 -23.96 -39.22
C GLU A 150 7.61 -23.09 -38.34
N LEU A 151 8.60 -23.68 -37.66
CA LEU A 151 9.57 -22.93 -36.86
C LEU A 151 10.37 -21.94 -37.71
N GLY A 152 10.75 -22.32 -38.93
CA GLY A 152 11.40 -21.43 -39.89
C GLY A 152 10.54 -20.23 -40.29
N ALA A 153 9.23 -20.46 -40.49
CA ALA A 153 8.27 -19.40 -40.78
C ALA A 153 8.12 -18.43 -39.59
N ILE A 154 7.94 -18.97 -38.38
CA ILE A 154 7.86 -18.18 -37.14
C ILE A 154 9.14 -17.35 -36.92
N LEU A 155 10.32 -17.95 -37.08
CA LEU A 155 11.59 -17.23 -36.94
C LEU A 155 11.73 -16.10 -37.97
N THR A 156 11.23 -16.30 -39.19
CA THR A 156 11.23 -15.28 -40.24
C THR A 156 10.32 -14.10 -39.87
N GLU A 157 9.16 -14.38 -39.28
CA GLU A 157 8.20 -13.37 -38.82
C GLU A 157 8.66 -12.64 -37.55
N LEU A 158 9.38 -13.31 -36.65
CA LEU A 158 9.95 -12.71 -35.43
C LEU A 158 11.24 -11.90 -35.68
N LYS A 159 11.97 -12.20 -36.76
CA LYS A 159 13.22 -11.52 -37.15
C LYS A 159 13.16 -9.98 -37.13
N PRO A 160 12.12 -9.30 -37.68
CA PRO A 160 12.03 -7.84 -37.62
C PRO A 160 11.91 -7.26 -36.20
N TYR A 161 11.33 -7.99 -35.25
CA TYR A 161 11.13 -7.51 -33.87
C TYR A 161 12.35 -7.70 -32.96
N VAL A 162 13.25 -8.62 -33.33
CA VAL A 162 14.52 -8.84 -32.61
C VAL A 162 15.64 -7.93 -33.14
N ALA A 163 15.60 -7.55 -34.42
CA ALA A 163 16.60 -6.70 -35.06
C ALA A 163 16.50 -5.20 -34.67
N ASP A 164 15.37 -4.74 -34.14
CA ASP A 164 15.12 -3.33 -33.81
C ASP A 164 15.40 -2.98 -32.33
N ARG A 165 16.00 -3.90 -31.55
CA ARG A 165 16.46 -3.60 -30.18
C ARG A 165 17.88 -3.03 -30.24
N PRO A 166 18.11 -1.70 -30.08
CA PRO A 166 19.46 -1.19 -29.92
C PRO A 166 20.09 -1.83 -28.68
N ALA A 167 21.30 -2.35 -28.83
CA ALA A 167 22.07 -2.94 -27.74
C ALA A 167 22.43 -1.88 -26.68
N SER A 168 21.49 -1.56 -25.79
CA SER A 168 21.78 -0.79 -24.58
C SER A 168 22.29 -1.75 -23.51
N VAL A 169 23.56 -2.13 -23.60
CA VAL A 169 24.31 -2.65 -22.46
C VAL A 169 25.18 -1.50 -21.96
N SER A 170 24.63 -0.74 -21.01
CA SER A 170 25.43 0.06 -20.08
C SER A 170 26.19 -0.92 -19.18
N ALA A 171 27.37 -1.33 -19.62
CA ALA A 171 28.35 -1.96 -18.74
C ALA A 171 28.97 -0.85 -17.88
N THR A 172 28.44 -0.70 -16.67
CA THR A 172 29.08 0.04 -15.57
C THR A 172 30.51 -0.48 -15.38
N PRO A 173 31.56 0.38 -15.43
CA PRO A 173 32.91 -0.09 -15.16
C PRO A 173 33.03 -0.41 -13.67
N ALA A 174 33.51 -1.62 -13.36
CA ALA A 174 33.82 -2.05 -12.00
C ALA A 174 34.90 -1.14 -11.39
N PRO A 175 34.85 -0.86 -10.07
CA PRO A 175 35.85 -0.02 -9.43
C PRO A 175 37.20 -0.76 -9.40
N ASP A 176 38.23 -0.06 -9.89
CA ASP A 176 39.62 -0.48 -9.89
C ASP A 176 40.13 -0.64 -8.45
N MET A 177 40.39 -1.89 -8.03
CA MET A 177 40.99 -2.22 -6.74
C MET A 177 42.53 -2.31 -6.81
N THR A 178 43.16 -1.58 -7.71
CA THR A 178 44.62 -1.58 -7.87
C THR A 178 45.24 -0.25 -7.46
N GLN A 179 45.00 0.17 -6.23
CA GLN A 179 45.87 1.14 -5.55
C GLN A 179 46.28 0.57 -4.19
N ALA A 180 47.40 -0.16 -4.19
CA ALA A 180 48.19 -0.38 -3.00
C ALA A 180 48.97 0.92 -2.71
N PRO A 181 48.91 1.47 -1.48
CA PRO A 181 49.71 2.63 -1.11
C PRO A 181 51.19 2.22 -0.94
N GLN A 182 52.06 3.04 -1.49
CA GLN A 182 53.49 3.06 -1.22
C GLN A 182 53.71 3.73 0.15
N GLU A 183 54.34 3.02 1.09
CA GLU A 183 55.07 3.57 2.26
C GLU A 183 56.26 2.61 2.43
N GLU A 184 57.50 2.97 2.08
CA GLU A 184 58.42 3.93 2.70
C GLU A 184 59.02 3.40 4.03
N VAL A 185 60.36 3.25 4.00
CA VAL A 185 61.34 2.81 5.03
C VAL A 185 61.65 1.31 5.13
#